data_AF-A0AA86VEH7-F1
#
_entry.id   AF-A0AA86VEH7-F1
#
_cell.length_a   1.000
_cell.length_b   1.000
_cell.length_c   1.000
_cell.angle_alpha   90.00
_cell.angle_beta   90.00
_cell.angle_gamma   90.00
#
_symmetry.space_group_name_H-M   'P 1'
#
loop_
_entity.id
_entity.type
_entity.pdbx_description
1 polymer ?
#
loop_
_entity_poly.entity_id
_entity_poly.type
_entity_poly.pdbx_seq_one_letter_code
_entity_poly.pdbx_strand_id
1 'polypeptide(L)'
;MWLKIVLSGIAGGLIYTDNLVPAVPVGLLGLLLLFQTTRVRFVFDDDALEVRIGEQLRESGENVFVGGENRWKYSTFVNWELWWPNFPILVYFKETQTKPEGQIHFFPIIFNGKQLYDVMVERAGPSKTSGPKDS
;
A
#
# COMPACT_ATOMS: atom_id res chain seq x y z
N MET A 1 -4.71 8.47 2.72
CA MET A 1 -4.83 9.10 4.07
C MET A 1 -6.26 9.49 4.43
N TRP A 2 -7.09 9.98 3.49
CA TRP A 2 -8.44 10.49 3.75
C TRP A 2 -9.51 9.43 4.05
N LEU A 3 -9.42 8.23 3.47
CA LEU A 3 -10.45 7.20 3.59
C LEU A 3 -10.81 6.84 5.03
N LYS A 4 -9.80 6.66 5.89
CA LYS A 4 -10.02 6.33 7.31
C LYS A 4 -10.71 7.47 8.09
N ILE A 5 -10.37 8.72 7.77
CA ILE A 5 -11.01 9.91 8.36
C ILE A 5 -12.47 10.00 7.89
N VAL A 6 -12.72 9.74 6.60
CA VAL A 6 -14.06 9.73 6.02
C VAL A 6 -14.94 8.63 6.65
N LEU A 7 -14.44 7.39 6.77
CA LEU A 7 -15.19 6.30 7.39
C LEU A 7 -15.49 6.56 8.87
N SER A 8 -14.52 7.07 9.63
CA SER A 8 -14.75 7.49 11.02
C SER A 8 -15.73 8.65 11.11
N GLY A 9 -15.71 9.60 10.18
CA GLY A 9 -16.67 10.70 10.10
C GLY A 9 -18.09 10.24 9.76
N ILE A 10 -18.25 9.30 8.83
CA ILE A 10 -19.54 8.67 8.49
C ILE A 10 -20.09 7.92 9.70
N ALA A 11 -19.25 7.15 10.41
CA ALA A 11 -19.67 6.48 11.63
C ALA A 11 -20.16 7.47 12.70
N GLY A 12 -19.43 8.57 12.91
CA GLY A 12 -19.85 9.64 13.82
C GLY A 12 -21.18 10.29 13.44
N GLY A 13 -21.39 10.55 12.15
CA GLY A 13 -22.66 11.06 11.63
C GLY A 13 -23.83 10.08 11.81
N LEU A 14 -23.61 8.78 11.61
CA LEU A 14 -24.63 7.76 11.82
C LEU A 14 -25.03 7.63 13.29
N ILE A 15 -24.05 7.69 14.21
CA ILE A 15 -24.30 7.73 15.66
C ILE A 15 -25.11 8.98 16.02
N TYR A 16 -24.76 10.15 15.46
CA TYR A 16 -25.50 11.39 15.69
C TYR A 16 -26.97 11.31 15.25
N THR A 17 -27.26 10.49 14.24
CA THR A 17 -28.63 10.24 13.75
C THR A 17 -29.33 9.02 14.40
N ASP A 18 -28.80 8.48 15.51
CA ASP A 18 -29.29 7.27 16.19
C ASP A 18 -29.36 6.01 15.31
N ASN A 19 -28.63 6.00 14.19
CA ASN A 19 -28.62 4.88 13.26
C ASN A 19 -27.47 3.90 13.60
N LEU A 20 -27.61 3.22 14.74
CA LEU A 20 -26.55 2.40 15.33
C LEU A 20 -26.19 1.15 14.51
N VAL A 21 -27.18 0.55 13.82
CA VAL A 21 -26.99 -0.68 13.03
C VAL A 21 -25.92 -0.54 11.94
N PRO A 22 -25.93 0.50 11.08
CA PRO A 22 -24.84 0.76 10.13
C PRO A 22 -23.63 1.45 10.77
N ALA A 23 -23.80 2.17 11.88
CA ALA A 23 -22.68 2.86 12.54
C ALA A 23 -21.62 1.89 13.06
N VAL A 24 -22.05 0.77 13.66
CA VAL A 24 -21.15 -0.24 14.24
C VAL A 24 -20.20 -0.85 13.20
N PRO A 25 -20.64 -1.45 12.08
CA PRO A 25 -19.73 -2.03 11.09
C PRO A 25 -18.84 -0.97 10.42
N VAL A 26 -19.36 0.23 10.13
CA VAL A 26 -18.57 1.31 9.52
C VAL A 26 -17.48 1.82 10.48
N GLY A 27 -17.82 2.00 11.76
CA GLY A 27 -16.89 2.41 12.79
C GLY A 27 -15.79 1.37 13.04
N LEU A 28 -16.16 0.09 13.14
CA LEU A 28 -15.20 -1.01 13.31
C LEU A 28 -14.26 -1.13 12.11
N LEU A 29 -14.77 -0.97 10.88
CA LEU A 29 -13.94 -0.95 9.68
C LEU A 29 -12.98 0.26 9.67
N GLY A 30 -13.46 1.46 10.04
CA GLY A 30 -12.61 2.65 10.17
C GLY A 30 -11.48 2.47 11.18
N LEU A 31 -11.78 1.91 12.36
CA LEU A 31 -10.80 1.59 13.41
C LEU A 31 -9.80 0.52 12.96
N LEU A 32 -10.27 -0.55 12.32
CA LEU A 32 -9.41 -1.59 11.74
C LEU A 32 -8.44 -0.99 10.74
N LEU A 33 -8.92 -0.14 9.82
CA LEU A 33 -8.08 0.50 8.82
C LEU A 33 -7.08 1.49 9.45
N LEU A 34 -7.47 2.23 10.49
CA LEU A 34 -6.54 3.06 11.26
C LEU A 34 -5.39 2.22 11.83
N PHE A 35 -5.71 1.08 12.44
CA PHE A 35 -4.71 0.20 13.02
C PHE A 35 -3.82 -0.48 11.96
N GLN A 36 -4.40 -0.99 10.87
CA GLN A 36 -3.66 -1.61 9.78
C GLN A 36 -2.67 -0.62 9.13
N THR A 37 -3.00 0.67 9.06
CA THR A 37 -2.08 1.70 8.50
C THR A 37 -0.79 1.88 9.27
N THR A 38 -0.72 1.39 10.51
CA THR A 38 0.50 1.49 11.34
C THR A 38 1.47 0.33 11.12
N ARG A 39 1.02 -0.76 10.49
CA ARG A 39 1.74 -2.03 10.44
C ARG A 39 2.56 -2.25 9.18
N VAL A 40 2.32 -1.50 8.10
CA VAL A 40 3.04 -1.64 6.82
C VAL A 40 3.66 -0.30 6.44
N ARG A 41 4.98 -0.29 6.20
CA ARG A 41 5.70 0.89 5.70
C ARG A 41 6.48 0.54 4.46
N PHE A 42 6.36 1.37 3.44
CA PHE A 42 7.21 1.36 2.26
C PHE A 42 8.36 2.32 2.52
N VAL A 43 9.59 1.82 2.41
CA VAL A 43 10.82 2.59 2.51
C VAL A 43 11.47 2.57 1.14
N PHE A 44 11.69 3.76 0.60
CA PHE A 44 12.29 3.94 -0.72
C PHE A 44 13.74 4.36 -0.53
N ASP A 45 14.64 3.39 -0.65
CA ASP A 45 16.08 3.63 -0.68
C ASP A 45 16.50 4.13 -2.07
N ASP A 46 17.79 4.38 -2.24
CA ASP A 46 18.36 4.83 -3.50
C ASP A 46 18.30 3.79 -4.62
N ASP A 47 18.46 2.51 -4.29
CA ASP A 47 18.51 1.41 -5.26
C ASP A 47 17.40 0.37 -5.08
N ALA A 48 16.62 0.42 -4.01
CA ALA A 48 15.63 -0.61 -3.68
C ALA A 48 14.37 -0.10 -2.98
N LEU A 49 13.29 -0.85 -3.19
CA LEU A 49 12.06 -0.77 -2.42
C LEU A 49 12.13 -1.76 -1.26
N GLU A 50 11.92 -1.27 -0.04
CA GLU A 50 11.78 -2.11 1.14
C GLU A 50 10.36 -2.01 1.73
N VAL A 51 9.77 -3.14 2.11
CA VAL A 51 8.45 -3.19 2.76
C VAL A 51 8.58 -3.73 4.18
N ARG A 52 8.46 -2.87 5.18
CA ARG A 52 8.56 -3.24 6.59
C ARG A 52 7.18 -3.55 7.16
N ILE A 53 7.03 -4.72 7.79
CA ILE A 53 5.78 -5.16 8.40
C ILE A 53 5.97 -5.47 9.89
N GLY A 54 5.14 -4.91 10.77
CA GLY A 54 5.12 -5.28 12.19
C GLY A 54 6.43 -4.98 12.93
N GLU A 55 7.09 -5.99 13.49
CA GLU A 55 8.35 -5.82 14.24
C GLU A 55 9.55 -5.44 13.37
N GLN A 56 9.49 -5.72 12.05
CA GLN A 56 10.50 -5.30 11.07
C GLN A 56 10.52 -3.79 10.83
N LEU A 57 9.62 -3.03 11.46
CA LEU A 57 9.70 -1.57 11.51
C LEU A 57 10.98 -1.08 12.21
N ARG A 58 11.62 -1.91 13.03
CA ARG A 58 12.83 -1.57 13.81
C ARG A 58 14.12 -2.10 13.21
N GLU A 59 14.16 -3.35 12.76
CA GLU A 59 15.33 -3.97 12.11
C GLU A 59 14.88 -4.87 10.94
N SER A 60 15.55 -4.72 9.79
CA SER A 60 15.32 -5.60 8.63
C SER A 60 15.83 -7.00 8.96
N GLY A 61 14.97 -8.00 8.79
CA GLY A 61 15.28 -9.41 9.01
C GLY A 61 14.60 -10.29 7.98
N GLU A 62 14.95 -11.57 7.98
CA GLU A 62 14.42 -12.56 7.05
C GLU A 62 12.88 -12.67 7.16
N ASN A 63 12.18 -12.52 6.03
CA ASN A 63 10.74 -12.54 6.00
C ASN A 63 10.21 -13.95 5.72
N VAL A 64 9.60 -14.56 6.73
CA VAL A 64 8.99 -15.89 6.66
C VAL A 64 7.85 -15.95 5.63
N PHE A 65 7.24 -14.80 5.29
CA PHE A 65 6.10 -14.74 4.36
C PHE A 65 6.47 -14.75 2.87
N VAL A 66 7.69 -14.34 2.50
CA VAL A 66 8.10 -14.22 1.08
C VAL A 66 9.43 -14.89 0.74
N GLY A 67 10.11 -15.50 1.71
CA GLY A 67 11.34 -16.27 1.45
C GLY A 67 12.56 -15.40 1.16
N GLY A 68 12.84 -14.44 2.05
CA GLY A 68 13.99 -13.52 1.95
C GLY A 68 13.72 -12.19 2.64
N GLU A 69 14.63 -11.22 2.51
CA GLU A 69 14.38 -9.83 2.96
C GLU A 69 13.25 -9.21 2.13
N ASN A 70 12.38 -8.40 2.75
CA ASN A 70 11.39 -7.59 2.02
C ASN A 70 12.06 -6.38 1.33
N ARG A 71 13.11 -6.61 0.57
CA ARG A 71 13.91 -5.59 -0.11
C ARG A 71 14.19 -6.01 -1.54
N TRP A 72 13.72 -5.24 -2.49
CA TRP A 72 13.83 -5.53 -3.92
C TRP A 72 14.45 -4.36 -4.66
N LYS A 73 15.55 -4.61 -5.38
CA LYS A 73 16.22 -3.57 -6.17
C LYS A 73 15.33 -3.09 -7.32
N TYR A 74 15.26 -1.79 -7.57
CA TYR A 74 14.46 -1.27 -8.68
C TYR A 74 14.90 -1.84 -10.04
N SER A 75 16.18 -2.19 -10.18
CA SER A 75 16.72 -2.80 -11.40
C SER A 75 16.15 -4.19 -11.72
N THR A 76 15.53 -4.86 -10.76
CA THR A 76 14.88 -6.17 -10.99
C THR A 76 13.39 -6.03 -11.29
N PHE A 77 12.83 -4.82 -11.26
CA PHE A 77 11.41 -4.60 -11.49
C PHE A 77 11.12 -4.77 -12.98
N VAL A 78 10.19 -5.68 -13.29
CA VAL A 78 9.72 -5.95 -14.65
C VAL A 78 8.50 -5.09 -14.98
N ASN A 79 7.64 -4.88 -13.99
CA ASN A 79 6.46 -4.02 -14.09
C ASN A 79 5.98 -3.63 -12.68
N TRP A 80 5.30 -2.50 -12.57
CA TRP A 80 4.55 -2.13 -11.38
C TRP A 80 3.31 -1.34 -11.78
N GLU A 81 2.27 -1.42 -10.96
CA GLU A 81 0.95 -0.85 -11.24
C GLU A 81 0.27 -0.35 -9.96
N LEU A 82 -0.48 0.75 -10.07
CA LEU A 82 -1.46 1.17 -9.06
C LEU A 82 -2.85 0.93 -9.61
N TRP A 83 -3.62 0.11 -8.92
CA TRP A 83 -4.99 -0.16 -9.30
C TRP A 83 -5.94 0.81 -8.60
N TRP A 84 -6.87 1.34 -9.40
CA TRP A 84 -7.81 2.41 -9.04
C TRP A 84 -7.10 3.71 -8.63
N PRO A 85 -6.35 4.40 -9.51
CA PRO A 85 -5.56 5.58 -9.13
C PRO A 85 -6.35 6.72 -8.46
N ASN A 86 -7.64 6.88 -8.81
CA ASN A 86 -8.55 7.85 -8.15
C ASN A 86 -8.95 7.43 -6.72
N PHE A 87 -8.82 6.15 -6.41
CA PHE A 87 -9.07 5.57 -5.10
C PHE A 87 -8.10 4.41 -4.87
N PRO A 88 -6.80 4.71 -4.67
CA PRO A 88 -5.75 3.71 -4.79
C PRO A 88 -5.86 2.77 -3.60
N ILE A 89 -6.33 1.55 -3.87
CA ILE A 89 -6.51 0.49 -2.87
C ILE A 89 -5.34 -0.50 -2.94
N LEU A 90 -4.69 -0.67 -4.10
CA LEU A 90 -3.74 -1.76 -4.32
C LEU A 90 -2.57 -1.34 -5.21
N VAL A 91 -1.35 -1.65 -4.77
CA VAL A 91 -0.14 -1.60 -5.59
C VAL A 91 0.30 -3.03 -5.88
N TYR A 92 0.72 -3.25 -7.12
CA TYR A 92 1.32 -4.48 -7.57
C TYR A 92 2.70 -4.19 -8.15
N PHE A 93 3.68 -5.05 -7.90
CA PHE A 93 4.88 -5.09 -8.71
C PHE A 93 5.34 -6.52 -8.99
N LYS A 94 6.00 -6.68 -10.13
CA LYS A 94 6.68 -7.88 -10.58
C LYS A 94 8.17 -7.64 -10.61
N GLU A 95 8.93 -8.56 -10.06
CA GLU A 95 10.39 -8.46 -9.94
C GLU A 95 11.06 -9.79 -10.33
N THR A 96 12.37 -9.82 -10.60
CA THR A 96 13.12 -11.05 -10.97
C THR A 96 14.25 -11.42 -10.00
N GLN A 97 14.41 -10.72 -8.88
CA GLN A 97 15.39 -11.00 -7.82
C GLN A 97 15.03 -12.29 -7.08
N THR A 98 13.75 -12.51 -6.78
CA THR A 98 13.29 -13.69 -6.03
C THR A 98 13.20 -14.91 -6.93
N LYS A 99 12.70 -14.75 -8.17
CA LYS A 99 12.61 -15.84 -9.16
C LYS A 99 12.91 -15.34 -10.58
N PRO A 100 13.65 -16.10 -11.42
CA PRO A 100 13.97 -15.69 -12.79
C PRO A 100 12.75 -15.44 -13.70
N GLU A 101 11.68 -16.22 -13.55
CA GLU A 101 10.41 -16.06 -14.27
C GLU A 101 9.57 -14.86 -13.78
N GLY A 102 9.96 -14.34 -12.62
CA GLY A 102 9.48 -13.16 -11.94
C GLY A 102 8.42 -13.43 -10.88
N GLN A 103 8.61 -12.87 -9.69
CA GLN A 103 7.71 -12.95 -8.55
C GLN A 103 6.77 -11.76 -8.51
N ILE A 104 5.52 -12.01 -8.14
CA ILE A 104 4.44 -11.04 -8.06
C ILE A 104 4.19 -10.69 -6.59
N HIS A 105 4.08 -9.40 -6.29
CA HIS A 105 3.77 -8.88 -4.96
C HIS A 105 2.58 -7.93 -5.02
N PHE A 106 1.62 -8.14 -4.12
CA PHE A 106 0.45 -7.27 -3.95
C PHE A 106 0.44 -6.67 -2.56
N PHE A 107 0.23 -5.35 -2.49
CA PHE A 107 0.13 -4.67 -1.21
C PHE A 107 -1.02 -3.67 -1.19
N PRO A 108 -1.79 -3.62 -0.09
CA PRO A 108 -2.84 -2.63 0.05
C PRO A 108 -2.24 -1.22 0.23
N ILE A 109 -2.77 -0.26 -0.52
CA ILE A 109 -2.40 1.16 -0.40
C ILE A 109 -3.32 1.80 0.62
N ILE A 110 -2.84 1.89 1.85
CA ILE A 110 -3.57 2.49 2.98
C ILE A 110 -3.05 3.90 3.34
N PHE A 111 -2.11 4.43 2.55
CA PHE A 111 -1.42 5.71 2.76
C PHE A 111 -1.67 6.70 1.60
N ASN A 112 -0.72 7.58 1.25
CA ASN A 112 -0.87 8.57 0.18
C ASN A 112 -0.51 7.94 -1.18
N GLY A 113 -1.51 7.55 -1.97
CA GLY A 113 -1.29 6.88 -3.25
C GLY A 113 -0.67 7.76 -4.34
N LYS A 114 -0.88 9.08 -4.31
CA LYS A 114 -0.21 9.99 -5.25
C LYS A 114 1.29 10.06 -4.95
N GLN A 115 1.65 10.25 -3.69
CA GLN A 115 3.06 10.27 -3.29
C GLN A 115 3.73 8.93 -3.61
N LEU A 116 3.06 7.81 -3.37
CA LEU A 116 3.53 6.48 -3.77
C LEU A 116 3.81 6.42 -5.28
N TYR A 117 2.86 6.89 -6.09
CA TYR A 117 3.00 6.91 -7.54
C TYR A 117 4.22 7.74 -7.97
N ASP A 118 4.33 8.98 -7.48
CA ASP A 118 5.39 9.90 -7.87
C ASP A 118 6.78 9.29 -7.57
N VAL A 119 6.96 8.72 -6.37
CA VAL A 119 8.23 8.08 -5.99
C VAL A 119 8.52 6.80 -6.78
N MET A 120 7.50 5.99 -7.05
CA MET A 120 7.66 4.79 -7.88
C MET A 120 8.06 5.13 -9.32
N VAL A 121 7.50 6.21 -9.91
CA VAL A 121 7.92 6.70 -11.22
C VAL A 121 9.36 7.19 -11.20
N GLU A 122 9.73 7.97 -10.18
CA GLU A 122 11.07 8.50 -10.02
C GLU A 122 12.13 7.38 -9.90
N ARG A 123 11.85 6.35 -9.10
CA ARG A 123 12.83 5.32 -8.74
C ARG A 123 12.81 4.09 -9.66
N ALA A 124 11.63 3.67 -10.12
CA ALA A 124 11.44 2.45 -10.93
C ALA A 124 11.02 2.74 -12.39
N GLY A 125 10.91 4.01 -12.78
CA GLY A 125 10.41 4.42 -14.08
C GLY A 125 8.89 4.32 -14.21
N PRO A 126 8.32 4.76 -15.35
CA PRO A 126 6.87 4.79 -15.54
C PRO A 126 6.27 3.37 -15.55
N SER A 127 5.13 3.21 -14.90
CA SER A 127 4.32 1.97 -15.03
C SER A 127 3.93 1.74 -16.50
N LYS A 128 3.84 0.48 -16.93
CA LYS A 128 3.48 0.17 -18.32
C LYS A 128 2.03 0.51 -18.68
N THR A 129 1.14 0.58 -17.68
CA THR A 129 -0.32 0.59 -17.90
C THR A 129 -1.10 1.48 -16.93
N SER A 130 -0.50 1.86 -15.79
CA SER A 130 -1.17 2.56 -14.68
C SER A 130 -0.82 4.05 -14.60
N GLY A 131 -0.16 4.60 -15.62
CA GLY A 131 0.14 6.02 -15.64
C GLY A 131 -1.13 6.86 -15.59
N PRO A 132 -1.13 8.05 -14.96
CA PRO A 132 -2.20 9.00 -15.10
C PRO A 132 -2.46 9.18 -16.59
N LYS A 133 -3.66 8.82 -17.02
CA LYS A 133 -4.13 9.20 -18.35
C LYS A 133 -4.57 10.64 -18.19
N ASP A 134 -4.01 11.54 -19.00
CA ASP A 134 -4.42 12.94 -19.04
C ASP A 134 -5.95 12.98 -19.07
N SER A 135 -6.52 13.64 -18.06
CA SER A 135 -7.97 13.79 -17.87
C SER A 135 -8.45 15.05 -18.57
#